data_AF-A0A815V4F5-F1
#
_entry.id   AF-A0A815V4F5-F1
#
_cell.length_a   1.000
_cell.length_b   1.000
_cell.length_c   1.000
_cell.angle_alpha   90.00
_cell.angle_beta   90.00
_cell.angle_gamma   90.00
#
_symmetry.space_group_name_H-M   'P 1'
#
loop_
_entity.id
_entity.type
_entity.pdbx_description
1 polymer ?
#
loop_
_entity_poly.entity_id
_entity_poly.type
_entity_poly.pdbx_seq_one_letter_code
_entity_poly.pdbx_strand_id
1 'polypeptide(L)'
;MNTTTNGVEINLTLYIDTIYPYGTSNKAIISANYSFPGPLIEAYEGDILVIRVINQLDVPTTMHWHGLYQTTTPDMDGAVGIT
;
A
#
# COMPACT_ATOMS: atom_id res chain seq x y z
N MET A 1 -13.69 0.59 -31.60
CA MET A 1 -13.45 1.25 -30.30
C MET A 1 -12.42 0.41 -29.58
N ASN A 2 -11.22 0.95 -29.32
CA ASN A 2 -10.10 0.22 -28.71
C ASN A 2 -10.29 0.16 -27.19
N THR A 3 -10.45 -1.02 -26.62
CA THR A 3 -10.44 -1.26 -25.18
C THR A 3 -9.04 -1.66 -24.74
N THR A 4 -8.16 -0.68 -24.52
CA THR A 4 -6.98 -0.88 -23.66
C THR A 4 -7.45 -0.69 -22.23
N THR A 5 -7.43 -1.77 -21.45
CA THR A 5 -7.59 -1.75 -19.98
C THR A 5 -6.40 -1.01 -19.37
N ASN A 6 -6.59 0.26 -19.02
CA ASN A 6 -5.64 1.02 -18.22
C ASN A 6 -5.78 0.55 -16.77
N GLY A 7 -4.85 -0.26 -16.28
CA GLY A 7 -4.79 -0.68 -14.89
C GLY A 7 -3.44 -0.29 -14.29
N VAL A 8 -3.40 -0.13 -12.97
CA VAL A 8 -2.17 0.18 -12.23
C VAL A 8 -1.72 -1.09 -11.53
N GLU A 9 -0.55 -1.63 -11.88
CA GLU A 9 0.07 -2.75 -11.18
C GLU A 9 1.35 -2.31 -10.47
N ILE A 10 1.45 -2.56 -9.16
CA ILE A 10 2.59 -2.14 -8.34
C ILE A 10 2.89 -3.16 -7.24
N ASN A 11 4.18 -3.35 -6.96
CA ASN A 11 4.66 -4.08 -5.78
C ASN A 11 4.98 -3.09 -4.66
N LEU A 12 4.41 -3.30 -3.48
CA LEU A 12 4.69 -2.56 -2.26
C LEU A 12 5.34 -3.50 -1.25
N THR A 13 6.65 -3.37 -1.07
CA THR A 13 7.38 -4.18 -0.09
C THR A 13 7.56 -3.39 1.20
N LEU A 14 7.16 -3.98 2.33
CA LEU A 14 7.23 -3.37 3.65
C LEU A 14 8.52 -3.77 4.37
N TYR A 15 9.21 -2.78 4.93
CA TYR A 15 10.47 -2.95 5.65
C TYR A 15 10.45 -2.22 7.00
N ILE A 16 11.24 -2.69 7.96
CA ILE A 16 11.66 -1.85 9.09
C ILE A 16 12.80 -0.97 8.60
N ASP A 17 12.64 0.34 8.77
CA ASP A 17 13.61 1.35 8.35
C ASP A 17 13.87 2.35 9.49
N THR A 18 14.95 3.13 9.38
CA THR A 18 15.34 4.13 10.38
C THR A 18 15.34 5.52 9.77
N ILE A 19 14.52 6.42 10.34
CA ILE A 19 14.45 7.83 9.93
C ILE A 19 14.88 8.78 11.05
N TYR A 20 15.16 10.03 10.69
CA TYR A 20 15.49 11.13 11.60
C TYR A 20 14.47 12.27 11.45
N PRO A 21 13.24 12.11 11.98
CA PRO A 21 12.14 13.05 11.72
C PRO A 21 12.42 14.48 12.23
N TYR A 22 13.30 14.62 13.23
CA TYR A 22 13.73 15.91 13.79
C TYR A 22 15.26 16.14 13.68
N GLY A 23 15.95 15.35 12.85
CA GLY A 23 17.39 15.46 12.63
C GLY A 23 18.31 15.00 13.78
N THR A 24 17.77 14.67 14.95
CA THR A 24 18.58 14.39 16.17
C THR A 24 18.33 13.03 16.80
N SER A 25 17.13 12.47 16.67
CA SER A 25 16.79 11.14 17.18
C SER A 25 16.40 10.23 16.04
N ASN A 26 16.97 9.02 16.04
CA ASN A 26 16.55 7.98 15.12
C ASN A 26 15.25 7.34 15.62
N LYS A 27 14.38 6.98 14.69
CA LYS A 27 13.15 6.24 14.95
C LYS A 27 13.05 5.11 13.96
N ALA A 28 12.81 3.91 14.49
CA ALA A 28 12.36 2.80 13.67
C ALA A 28 10.94 3.08 13.17
N ILE A 29 10.71 2.85 11.89
CA ILE A 29 9.43 3.00 11.23
C ILE A 29 9.18 1.78 10.33
N ILE A 30 7.94 1.64 9.87
CA ILE A 30 7.63 0.80 8.72
C ILE A 30 7.66 1.69 7.48
N SER A 31 8.49 1.34 6.50
CA SER A 31 8.55 2.01 5.20
C SER A 31 7.98 1.11 4.11
N ALA A 32 7.51 1.71 3.01
CA ALA A 32 7.09 0.99 1.83
C ALA A 32 8.06 1.31 0.69
N ASN A 33 8.66 0.29 0.08
CA ASN A 33 9.71 0.43 -0.94
C ASN A 33 10.84 1.37 -0.51
N TYR A 34 11.29 1.24 0.74
CA TYR A 34 12.35 2.08 1.35
C TYR A 34 12.04 3.59 1.37
N SER A 35 10.76 3.96 1.34
CA SER A 35 10.32 5.37 1.42
C SER A 35 9.35 5.58 2.58
N PHE A 36 9.48 6.74 3.22
CA PHE A 36 8.53 7.25 4.20
C PHE A 36 8.29 8.76 4.00
N PRO A 37 7.06 9.19 3.67
CA PRO A 37 5.87 8.39 3.35
C PRO A 37 6.12 7.38 2.22
N GLY A 38 5.29 6.34 2.14
CA GLY A 38 5.35 5.36 1.06
C GLY A 38 5.19 6.01 -0.33
N PRO A 39 5.49 5.28 -1.42
CA PRO A 39 5.35 5.82 -2.78
C PRO A 39 3.90 6.21 -3.07
N LEU A 40 3.73 7.27 -3.86
CA LEU A 40 2.42 7.65 -4.39
C LEU A 40 1.90 6.56 -5.32
N ILE A 41 0.67 6.11 -5.07
CA ILE A 41 -0.10 5.28 -6.00
C ILE A 41 -1.11 6.21 -6.67
N GLU A 42 -0.96 6.41 -7.96
CA GLU A 42 -1.82 7.29 -8.77
C GLU A 42 -2.54 6.44 -9.81
N ALA A 43 -3.85 6.64 -9.92
CA ALA A 43 -4.74 5.93 -10.83
C ALA A 43 -5.89 6.86 -11.27
N TYR A 44 -6.57 6.51 -12.35
CA TYR A 44 -7.77 7.21 -12.81
C TYR A 44 -9.04 6.48 -12.38
N GLU A 45 -10.16 7.21 -12.37
CA GLU A 45 -11.47 6.60 -12.13
C GLU A 45 -11.75 5.50 -13.17
N GLY A 46 -12.14 4.32 -12.68
CA GLY A 46 -12.40 3.14 -13.51
C GLY A 46 -11.18 2.25 -13.74
N ASP A 47 -9.98 2.66 -13.34
CA ASP A 47 -8.79 1.81 -13.41
C ASP A 47 -8.91 0.63 -12.44
N ILE A 48 -8.36 -0.52 -12.86
CA ILE A 48 -8.17 -1.67 -11.97
C ILE A 48 -6.80 -1.53 -11.31
N LEU A 49 -6.77 -1.50 -9.98
CA LEU A 49 -5.52 -1.53 -9.21
C LEU A 49 -5.17 -2.96 -8.81
N VAL A 50 -3.95 -3.39 -9.16
CA VAL A 50 -3.34 -4.64 -8.74
C VAL A 50 -2.13 -4.32 -7.88
N ILE A 51 -2.33 -4.32 -6.56
CA ILE A 51 -1.28 -3.94 -5.61
C ILE A 51 -0.82 -5.18 -4.85
N ARG A 52 0.44 -5.58 -5.06
CA ARG A 52 1.05 -6.72 -4.36
C ARG A 52 1.80 -6.23 -3.14
N VAL A 53 1.22 -6.45 -1.97
CA VAL A 53 1.86 -6.13 -0.70
C VAL A 53 2.77 -7.29 -0.29
N ILE A 54 4.07 -7.02 -0.18
CA ILE A 54 5.08 -8.00 0.22
C ILE A 54 5.56 -7.63 1.62
N ASN A 55 5.16 -8.42 2.61
CA ASN A 55 5.54 -8.18 3.99
C ASN A 55 6.91 -8.78 4.30
N GLN A 56 7.93 -7.96 4.56
CA GLN A 56 9.23 -8.40 5.09
C GLN A 56 9.43 -8.05 6.58
N LEU A 57 8.35 -7.67 7.26
CA LEU A 57 8.35 -7.45 8.70
C LEU A 57 8.34 -8.81 9.43
N ASP A 58 8.70 -8.78 10.70
CA ASP A 58 8.66 -9.95 11.60
C ASP A 58 7.26 -10.25 12.13
N VAL A 59 6.27 -9.40 11.82
CA VAL A 59 4.88 -9.51 12.26
C VAL A 59 3.90 -9.55 11.07
N PRO A 60 2.78 -10.28 11.18
CA PRO A 60 1.68 -10.19 10.21
C PRO A 60 1.20 -8.75 10.07
N THR A 61 0.91 -8.34 8.83
CA THR A 61 0.48 -6.96 8.50
C THR A 61 -0.59 -7.00 7.42
N THR A 62 -1.51 -6.03 7.48
CA THR A 62 -2.55 -5.78 6.48
C THR A 62 -2.52 -4.32 6.04
N MET A 63 -3.12 -4.01 4.89
CA MET A 63 -3.18 -2.66 4.32
C MET A 63 -4.62 -2.30 3.98
N HIS A 64 -5.08 -1.13 4.42
CA HIS A 64 -6.41 -0.61 4.09
C HIS A 64 -6.32 0.53 3.07
N TRP A 65 -7.16 0.45 2.03
CA TRP A 65 -7.24 1.43 0.95
C TRP A 65 -8.26 2.52 1.30
N HIS A 66 -7.83 3.47 2.13
CA HIS A 66 -8.71 4.47 2.70
C HIS A 66 -9.54 5.22 1.64
N GLY A 67 -10.87 5.09 1.71
CA GLY A 67 -11.81 5.78 0.84
C GLY A 67 -12.25 5.00 -0.40
N LEU A 68 -11.71 3.81 -0.67
CA LEU A 68 -12.27 2.93 -1.69
C LEU A 68 -13.52 2.23 -1.16
N TYR A 69 -14.58 2.17 -1.98
CA TYR A 69 -15.85 1.56 -1.58
C TYR A 69 -15.80 0.03 -1.44
N GLN A 70 -14.90 -0.63 -2.18
CA GLN A 70 -14.75 -2.10 -2.20
C GLN A 70 -16.05 -2.90 -2.44
N THR A 71 -17.03 -2.32 -3.15
CA THR A 71 -18.38 -2.90 -3.33
C THR A 71 -18.37 -4.32 -3.92
N THR A 72 -17.44 -4.62 -4.82
CA THR A 72 -17.29 -5.93 -5.47
C THR A 72 -16.07 -6.71 -5.01
N THR A 73 -15.28 -6.14 -4.09
CA THR A 73 -13.99 -6.66 -3.61
C THR A 73 -13.83 -6.43 -2.09
N PRO A 74 -14.84 -6.77 -1.26
CA PRO A 74 -14.82 -6.44 0.17
C PRO A 74 -13.68 -7.14 0.93
N ASP A 75 -13.28 -8.33 0.49
CA ASP A 75 -12.13 -9.09 0.98
C ASP A 75 -10.77 -8.38 0.76
N MET A 76 -10.74 -7.36 -0.10
CA MET A 76 -9.55 -6.55 -0.39
C MET A 76 -9.52 -5.25 0.43
N ASP A 77 -10.46 -5.02 1.35
CA ASP A 77 -10.51 -3.81 2.18
C ASP A 77 -9.37 -3.76 3.22
N GLY A 78 -8.95 -4.92 3.73
CA GLY A 78 -7.78 -5.05 4.60
C GLY A 78 -7.98 -4.66 6.06
N ALA A 79 -9.22 -4.49 6.52
CA ALA A 79 -9.54 -4.28 7.93
C ALA A 79 -9.41 -5.60 8.72
N VAL A 80 -8.34 -5.72 9.51
CA VAL A 80 -8.01 -6.96 10.24
C VAL A 80 -9.18 -7.48 11.08
N GLY A 81 -9.51 -8.76 10.88
CA GLY A 81 -10.56 -9.46 11.63
C GLY A 81 -11.99 -9.17 11.16
N ILE A 82 -12.16 -8.37 10.10
CA ILE A 82 -13.47 -8.05 9.50
C ILE A 82 -13.53 -8.55 8.06
N THR A 83 -12.54 -8.16 7.24
CA THR A 83 -12.40 -8.56 5.84
C THR A 83 -11.21 -9.51 5.67
#